data_AF-A0A7S1VRC4-F1
#
_entry.id   AF-A0A7S1VRC4-F1
#
_cell.length_a   1.000
_cell.length_b   1.000
_cell.length_c   1.000
_cell.angle_alpha   90.00
_cell.angle_beta   90.00
_cell.angle_gamma   90.00
#
_symmetry.space_group_name_H-M   'P 1'
#
loop_
_entity.id
_entity.type
_entity.pdbx_description
1 polymer ?
#
loop_
_entity_poly.entity_id
_entity_poly.type
_entity_poly.pdbx_seq_one_letter_code
_entity_poly.pdbx_strand_id
1 'polypeptide(L)'
;QSYALAALTAALSYASGIEEFTAQSSLLCQTLELLQQVKSVKSSVLKQVLELLVVTVSLGGAGALTDALGGLNANRPHEAIAALALGTSGDVDVQVASLTLLNALVDFTEMPATAIALLRELEESHFPDRLARTVSKGATTDMQMAYETLVRNRTRLLGLPRPVVEGEGGTTTDLLGVPEASEAATTPRGISGTLRRSRAKKAEKESTEAAARLAREQLDRMYDEAREHRQLINALRSQLQVYREMVTEAVEENGGRITRFREHAGRLSSISSRLAEQQRTAGGGAGTAGGAGGGGGGGRAKFVPKYNVAVAAARRRAGSGSPPSPRRAASPAP
;
A
#
# COMPACT_ATOMS: atom_id res chain seq x y z
N GLN A 1 -15.65 2.66 13.72
CA GLN A 1 -14.29 2.42 13.19
C GLN A 1 -14.35 1.59 11.91
N SER A 2 -14.67 0.29 11.95
CA SER A 2 -14.67 -0.56 10.73
C SER A 2 -15.52 -0.01 9.55
N TYR A 3 -16.76 0.44 9.78
CA TYR A 3 -17.56 1.05 8.70
C TYR A 3 -16.99 2.38 8.16
N ALA A 4 -16.31 3.16 9.00
CA ALA A 4 -15.66 4.39 8.57
C ALA A 4 -14.41 4.07 7.74
N LEU A 5 -13.64 3.05 8.12
CA LEU A 5 -12.50 2.58 7.34
C LEU A 5 -12.95 2.03 5.99
N ALA A 6 -14.03 1.25 5.93
CA ALA A 6 -14.57 0.77 4.65
C ALA A 6 -14.99 1.94 3.72
N ALA A 7 -15.58 3.00 4.29
CA ALA A 7 -15.91 4.21 3.53
C ALA A 7 -14.64 4.95 3.05
N LEU A 8 -13.59 5.00 3.88
CA LEU A 8 -12.30 5.57 3.49
C LEU A 8 -11.64 4.74 2.39
N THR A 9 -11.63 3.40 2.47
CA THR A 9 -11.13 2.53 1.40
C THR A 9 -11.87 2.76 0.08
N ALA A 10 -13.19 2.94 0.13
CA ALA A 10 -13.98 3.28 -1.05
C ALA A 10 -13.63 4.67 -1.61
N ALA A 11 -13.32 5.64 -0.75
CA ALA A 11 -12.85 6.96 -1.17
C ALA A 11 -11.45 6.90 -1.81
N LEU A 12 -10.52 6.10 -1.25
CA LEU A 12 -9.18 5.88 -1.80
C LEU A 12 -9.18 5.13 -3.13
N SER A 13 -10.32 4.58 -3.57
CA SER A 13 -10.47 4.03 -4.92
C SER A 13 -10.46 5.13 -6.00
N TYR A 14 -10.51 6.40 -5.62
CA TYR A 14 -10.43 7.56 -6.51
C TYR A 14 -9.16 8.38 -6.23
N ALA A 15 -8.49 8.85 -7.28
CA ALA A 15 -7.28 9.68 -7.16
C ALA A 15 -7.48 10.90 -6.24
N SER A 16 -8.59 11.62 -6.41
CA SER A 16 -8.94 12.77 -5.56
C SER A 16 -9.12 12.40 -4.08
N GLY A 17 -9.59 11.18 -3.79
CA GLY A 17 -9.74 10.70 -2.42
C GLY A 17 -8.40 10.43 -1.75
N ILE A 18 -7.40 9.97 -2.50
CA ILE A 18 -6.03 9.75 -2.01
C ILE A 18 -5.35 11.10 -1.75
N GLU A 19 -5.46 12.03 -2.69
CA GLU A 19 -4.94 13.40 -2.52
C GLU A 19 -5.54 14.07 -1.28
N GLU A 20 -6.86 13.98 -1.09
CA GLU A 20 -7.53 14.55 0.08
C GLU A 20 -7.16 13.84 1.38
N PHE A 21 -7.05 12.50 1.37
CA PHE A 21 -6.64 11.72 2.54
C PHE A 21 -5.20 12.02 2.98
N THR A 22 -4.27 12.09 2.02
CA THR A 22 -2.86 12.40 2.27
C THR A 22 -2.64 13.87 2.65
N ALA A 23 -3.47 14.79 2.14
CA ALA A 23 -3.44 16.20 2.53
C ALA A 23 -3.96 16.43 3.96
N GLN A 24 -4.84 15.56 4.48
CA GLN A 24 -5.39 15.67 5.83
C GLN A 24 -4.51 14.94 6.86
N SER A 25 -3.43 15.61 7.29
CA SER A 25 -2.48 15.07 8.28
C SER A 25 -3.15 14.57 9.58
N SER A 26 -4.20 15.25 10.05
CA SER A 26 -4.94 14.84 11.25
C SER A 26 -5.69 13.50 11.07
N LEU A 27 -6.26 13.26 9.89
CA LEU A 27 -6.95 12.01 9.57
C LEU A 27 -5.96 10.85 9.44
N LEU A 28 -4.79 11.12 8.86
CA LEU A 28 -3.70 10.15 8.75
C LEU A 28 -3.14 9.78 10.13
N CYS A 29 -2.88 10.77 10.99
CA CYS A 29 -2.45 10.54 12.38
C CYS A 29 -3.48 9.75 13.17
N GLN A 30 -4.78 10.09 13.08
CA GLN A 30 -5.85 9.32 13.74
C GLN A 30 -5.91 7.87 13.25
N THR A 31 -5.66 7.65 11.96
CA THR A 31 -5.62 6.31 11.36
C THR A 31 -4.44 5.50 11.91
N LEU A 32 -3.27 6.13 12.03
CA LEU A 32 -2.07 5.54 12.62
C LEU A 32 -2.19 5.28 14.13
N GLU A 33 -2.86 6.15 14.88
CA GLU A 33 -3.12 5.97 16.31
C GLU A 33 -3.90 4.68 16.60
N LEU A 34 -4.76 4.23 15.67
CA LEU A 34 -5.45 2.95 15.80
C LEU A 34 -4.48 1.77 15.85
N LEU A 35 -3.32 1.86 15.18
CA LEU A 35 -2.29 0.81 15.20
C LEU A 35 -1.57 0.74 16.55
N GLN A 36 -1.51 1.84 17.31
CA GLN A 36 -0.92 1.85 18.65
C GLN A 36 -1.86 1.23 19.70
N GLN A 37 -3.16 1.16 19.39
CA GLN A 37 -4.22 0.68 20.27
C GLN A 37 -4.48 -0.83 20.12
N VAL A 38 -3.43 -1.63 19.93
CA VAL A 38 -3.51 -3.09 19.66
C VAL A 38 -4.34 -3.85 20.70
N LYS A 39 -4.33 -3.41 21.96
CA LYS A 39 -5.08 -4.05 23.06
C LYS A 39 -6.58 -3.73 23.06
N SER A 40 -6.99 -2.61 22.47
CA SER A 40 -8.39 -2.14 22.49
C SER A 40 -9.08 -2.21 21.12
N VAL A 41 -8.32 -2.38 20.04
CA VAL A 41 -8.82 -2.46 18.67
C VAL A 41 -8.83 -3.92 18.21
N LYS A 42 -9.93 -4.35 17.56
CA LYS A 42 -10.04 -5.70 17.00
C LYS A 42 -9.03 -5.91 15.88
N SER A 43 -8.45 -7.11 15.77
CA SER A 43 -7.48 -7.47 14.71
C SER A 43 -8.02 -7.23 13.30
N SER A 44 -9.32 -7.45 13.06
CA SER A 44 -9.96 -7.15 11.77
C SER A 44 -9.92 -5.66 11.41
N VAL A 45 -9.99 -4.77 12.41
CA VAL A 45 -9.89 -3.32 12.21
C VAL A 45 -8.44 -2.92 11.99
N LEU A 46 -7.50 -3.49 12.74
CA LEU A 46 -6.06 -3.28 12.51
C LEU A 46 -5.65 -3.70 11.10
N LYS A 47 -6.12 -4.86 10.63
CA LYS A 47 -5.92 -5.33 9.26
C LYS A 47 -6.45 -4.33 8.23
N GLN A 48 -7.69 -3.86 8.39
CA GLN A 48 -8.27 -2.84 7.49
C GLN A 48 -7.47 -1.54 7.48
N VAL A 49 -6.96 -1.09 8.63
CA VAL A 49 -6.08 0.07 8.71
C VAL A 49 -4.79 -0.17 7.94
N LEU A 50 -4.12 -1.31 8.17
CA LEU A 50 -2.87 -1.64 7.49
C LEU A 50 -3.05 -1.74 5.97
N GLU A 51 -4.11 -2.41 5.51
CA GLU A 51 -4.44 -2.49 4.08
C GLU A 51 -4.71 -1.12 3.46
N LEU A 52 -5.45 -0.25 4.16
CA LEU A 52 -5.69 1.14 3.73
C LEU A 52 -4.37 1.92 3.58
N LEU A 53 -3.46 1.75 4.54
CA LEU A 53 -2.15 2.41 4.51
C LEU A 53 -1.25 1.86 3.39
N VAL A 54 -1.27 0.54 3.14
CA VAL A 54 -0.55 -0.07 2.01
C VAL A 54 -1.02 0.53 0.69
N VAL A 55 -2.34 0.65 0.50
CA VAL A 55 -2.93 1.29 -0.69
C VAL A 55 -2.48 2.75 -0.79
N THR A 56 -2.53 3.48 0.33
CA THR A 56 -2.12 4.90 0.37
C THR A 56 -0.67 5.08 -0.05
N VAL A 57 0.25 4.25 0.49
CA VAL A 57 1.68 4.27 0.16
C VAL A 57 1.92 3.93 -1.31
N SER A 58 1.26 2.88 -1.80
CA SER A 58 1.40 2.41 -3.19
C SER A 58 0.93 3.44 -4.22
N LEU A 59 0.10 4.40 -3.81
CA LEU A 59 -0.47 5.44 -4.66
C LEU A 59 0.16 6.82 -4.42
N GLY A 60 1.37 6.86 -3.85
CA GLY A 60 2.16 8.10 -3.70
C GLY A 60 2.06 8.78 -2.33
N GLY A 61 1.36 8.17 -1.36
CA GLY A 61 1.23 8.71 -0.01
C GLY A 61 2.38 8.36 0.95
N ALA A 62 3.49 7.80 0.46
CA ALA A 62 4.60 7.34 1.29
C ALA A 62 5.25 8.45 2.13
N GLY A 63 5.46 9.63 1.53
CA GLY A 63 6.04 10.79 2.20
C GLY A 63 5.14 11.29 3.34
N ALA A 64 3.87 11.56 3.02
CA ALA A 64 2.87 11.99 4.01
C ALA A 64 2.73 10.99 5.17
N LEU A 65 2.79 9.69 4.89
CA LEU A 65 2.75 8.66 5.92
C LEU A 65 3.98 8.69 6.82
N THR A 66 5.17 8.83 6.24
CA THR A 66 6.42 8.91 7.01
C THR A 66 6.44 10.15 7.91
N ASP A 67 5.99 11.29 7.38
CA ASP A 67 5.88 12.54 8.15
C ASP A 67 4.88 12.41 9.31
N ALA A 68 3.74 11.77 9.07
CA ALA A 68 2.74 11.51 10.11
C ALA A 68 3.26 10.54 11.19
N LEU A 69 3.98 9.49 10.81
CA LEU A 69 4.64 8.59 11.74
C LEU A 69 5.70 9.32 12.59
N GLY A 70 6.49 10.20 11.96
CA GLY A 70 7.46 11.07 12.66
C GLY A 70 6.79 12.07 13.62
N GLY A 71 5.60 12.55 13.28
CA GLY A 71 4.79 13.40 14.15
C GLY A 71 4.23 12.67 15.38
N LEU A 72 3.94 11.37 15.25
CA LEU A 72 3.44 10.54 16.36
C LEU A 72 4.57 10.05 17.27
N ASN A 73 5.71 9.64 16.69
CA ASN A 73 6.88 9.22 17.44
C ASN A 73 8.15 9.65 16.70
N ALA A 74 8.70 10.80 17.08
CA ALA A 74 9.85 11.39 16.42
C ALA A 74 11.11 10.51 16.47
N ASN A 75 11.25 9.67 17.50
CA ASN A 75 12.45 8.86 17.69
C ASN A 75 12.35 7.49 17.03
N ARG A 76 11.14 6.92 16.95
CA ARG A 76 10.89 5.60 16.37
C ARG A 76 9.54 5.57 15.63
N PRO A 77 9.48 6.21 14.46
CA PRO A 77 8.22 6.36 13.72
C PRO A 77 7.59 5.01 13.35
N HIS A 78 8.36 3.96 13.12
CA HIS A 78 7.86 2.69 12.59
C HIS A 78 7.68 1.60 13.68
N GLU A 79 7.98 1.91 14.95
CA GLU A 79 7.98 0.93 16.05
C GLU A 79 6.63 0.24 16.25
N ALA A 80 5.51 0.97 16.13
CA ALA A 80 4.17 0.38 16.28
C ALA A 80 3.87 -0.64 15.16
N ILE A 81 4.28 -0.35 13.92
CA ILE A 81 4.09 -1.23 12.77
C ILE A 81 5.00 -2.46 12.89
N ALA A 82 6.26 -2.25 13.29
CA ALA A 82 7.22 -3.32 13.55
C ALA A 82 6.74 -4.25 14.69
N ALA A 83 6.16 -3.71 15.76
CA ALA A 83 5.59 -4.50 16.85
C ALA A 83 4.41 -5.36 16.37
N LEU A 84 3.54 -4.84 15.50
CA LEU A 84 2.45 -5.62 14.89
C LEU A 84 2.98 -6.75 14.00
N ALA A 85 4.01 -6.48 13.19
CA ALA A 85 4.68 -7.49 12.36
C ALA A 85 5.34 -8.63 13.17
N LEU A 86 5.75 -8.37 14.41
CA LEU A 86 6.30 -9.40 15.32
C LEU A 86 5.23 -10.19 16.07
N GLY A 87 3.94 -9.98 15.78
CA GLY A 87 2.84 -10.79 16.31
C GLY A 87 2.27 -10.31 17.64
N THR A 88 2.43 -9.03 17.99
CA THR A 88 1.77 -8.46 19.20
C THR A 88 0.24 -8.55 19.14
N SER A 89 -0.36 -8.63 17.96
CA SER A 89 -1.80 -8.87 17.76
C SER A 89 -2.23 -10.33 17.92
N GLY A 90 -1.29 -11.29 17.87
CA GLY A 90 -1.57 -12.73 17.78
C GLY A 90 -2.23 -13.18 16.46
N ASP A 91 -2.45 -12.26 15.52
CA ASP A 91 -3.15 -12.52 14.26
C ASP A 91 -2.15 -12.50 13.09
N VAL A 92 -2.10 -13.60 12.33
CA VAL A 92 -1.18 -13.79 11.20
C VAL A 92 -1.51 -12.81 10.07
N ASP A 93 -2.77 -12.51 9.82
CA ASP A 93 -3.16 -11.59 8.75
C ASP A 93 -2.67 -10.17 9.06
N VAL A 94 -2.74 -9.77 10.32
CA VAL A 94 -2.21 -8.47 10.78
C VAL A 94 -0.69 -8.43 10.66
N GLN A 95 0.01 -9.55 10.95
CA GLN A 95 1.46 -9.64 10.76
C GLN A 95 1.85 -9.49 9.29
N VAL A 96 1.17 -10.21 8.39
CA VAL A 96 1.41 -10.12 6.94
C VAL A 96 1.13 -8.72 6.43
N ALA A 97 0.02 -8.10 6.81
CA ALA A 97 -0.32 -6.75 6.40
C ALA A 97 0.69 -5.71 6.93
N SER A 98 1.20 -5.89 8.15
CA SER A 98 2.23 -5.02 8.73
C SER A 98 3.56 -5.14 7.99
N LEU A 99 4.00 -6.36 7.65
CA LEU A 99 5.20 -6.59 6.85
C LEU A 99 5.04 -6.02 5.44
N THR A 100 3.87 -6.17 4.84
CA THR A 100 3.55 -5.61 3.53
C THR A 100 3.65 -4.09 3.55
N LEU A 101 3.16 -3.44 4.61
CA LEU A 101 3.29 -1.99 4.78
C LEU A 101 4.74 -1.54 4.92
N LEU A 102 5.56 -2.25 5.71
CA LEU A 102 6.99 -1.93 5.83
C LEU A 102 7.72 -2.06 4.50
N ASN A 103 7.45 -3.12 3.73
CA ASN A 103 8.02 -3.26 2.39
C ASN A 103 7.55 -2.14 1.45
N ALA A 104 6.25 -1.81 1.47
CA ALA A 104 5.71 -0.73 0.66
C ALA A 104 6.37 0.62 0.99
N LEU A 105 6.59 0.93 2.27
CA LEU A 105 7.29 2.16 2.67
C LEU A 105 8.73 2.21 2.13
N VAL A 106 9.43 1.07 2.11
CA VAL A 106 10.79 0.98 1.56
C VAL A 106 10.80 1.10 0.04
N ASP A 107 9.82 0.52 -0.64
CA ASP A 107 9.80 0.45 -2.11
C ASP A 107 9.20 1.71 -2.78
N PHE A 108 8.25 2.39 -2.12
CA PHE A 108 7.51 3.53 -2.68
C PHE A 108 7.92 4.89 -2.10
N THR A 109 8.88 4.95 -1.18
CA THR A 109 9.44 6.25 -0.78
C THR A 109 10.25 6.86 -1.92
N GLU A 110 10.00 8.14 -2.22
CA GLU A 110 10.70 8.88 -3.28
C GLU A 110 12.18 9.12 -2.92
N MET A 111 12.47 9.22 -1.62
CA MET A 111 13.80 9.48 -1.11
C MET A 111 14.47 8.19 -0.60
N PRO A 112 15.56 7.72 -1.24
CA PRO A 112 16.30 6.54 -0.79
C PRO A 112 16.84 6.67 0.63
N ALA A 113 17.19 7.89 1.06
CA ALA A 113 17.64 8.16 2.42
C ALA A 113 16.58 7.79 3.47
N THR A 114 15.30 8.01 3.17
CA THR A 114 14.18 7.65 4.06
C THR A 114 14.02 6.13 4.16
N ALA A 115 14.11 5.40 3.05
CA ALA A 115 14.12 3.92 3.06
C ALA A 115 15.28 3.37 3.90
N ILE A 116 16.47 3.94 3.73
CA ILE A 116 17.66 3.56 4.51
C ILE A 116 17.47 3.86 6.00
N ALA A 117 16.89 5.01 6.35
CA ALA A 117 16.61 5.39 7.73
C ALA A 117 15.61 4.43 8.39
N LEU A 118 14.51 4.08 7.70
CA LEU A 118 13.55 3.07 8.16
C LEU A 118 14.23 1.72 8.39
N LEU A 119 15.02 1.24 7.43
CA LEU A 119 15.70 -0.05 7.58
C LEU A 119 16.70 -0.03 8.76
N ARG A 120 17.42 1.07 8.97
CA ARG A 120 18.31 1.24 10.14
C ARG A 120 17.55 1.24 11.46
N GLU A 121 16.41 1.92 11.54
CA GLU A 121 15.54 1.88 12.72
C GLU A 121 15.10 0.43 13.04
N LEU A 122 14.78 -0.35 12.02
CA LEU A 122 14.47 -1.78 12.18
C LEU A 122 15.69 -2.58 12.66
N GLU A 123 16.90 -2.30 12.16
CA GLU A 123 18.13 -2.96 12.66
C GLU A 123 18.38 -2.66 14.13
N GLU A 124 18.27 -1.39 14.54
CA GLU A 124 18.52 -0.94 15.92
C GLU A 124 17.56 -1.58 16.93
N SER A 125 16.38 -2.00 16.47
CA SER A 125 15.40 -2.72 17.29
C SER A 125 15.55 -4.26 17.24
N HIS A 126 16.59 -4.76 16.56
CA HIS A 126 16.81 -6.19 16.26
C HIS A 126 15.59 -6.84 15.60
N PHE A 127 14.82 -6.06 14.83
CA PHE A 127 13.59 -6.53 14.19
C PHE A 127 13.82 -7.69 13.21
N PRO A 128 14.82 -7.66 12.29
CA PRO A 128 15.04 -8.75 11.34
C PRO A 128 15.32 -10.10 12.01
N ASP A 129 16.12 -10.12 13.08
CA ASP A 129 16.47 -11.36 13.80
C ASP A 129 15.27 -11.93 14.56
N ARG A 130 14.44 -11.05 15.13
CA ARG A 130 13.19 -11.45 15.78
C ARG A 130 12.20 -11.99 14.75
N LEU A 131 12.08 -11.33 13.61
CA LEU A 131 11.20 -11.77 12.52
C LEU A 131 11.66 -13.11 11.93
N ALA A 132 12.96 -13.32 11.71
CA ALA A 132 13.51 -14.59 11.23
C ALA A 132 13.16 -15.76 12.17
N ARG A 133 13.23 -15.54 13.49
CA ARG A 133 12.79 -16.51 14.50
C ARG A 133 11.29 -16.76 14.49
N THR A 134 10.48 -15.74 14.19
CA THR A 134 9.03 -15.92 14.04
C THR A 134 8.69 -16.72 12.80
N VAL A 135 9.35 -16.43 11.67
CA VAL A 135 9.11 -17.09 10.39
C VAL A 135 9.51 -18.57 10.43
N SER A 136 10.65 -18.89 11.04
CA SER A 136 11.13 -20.27 11.20
C SER A 136 10.22 -21.16 12.06
N LYS A 137 9.48 -20.57 13.01
CA LYS A 137 8.56 -21.32 13.90
C LYS A 137 7.24 -21.74 13.25
N GLY A 138 6.95 -21.30 12.02
CA GLY A 138 5.74 -21.68 11.29
C GLY A 138 5.02 -20.53 10.60
N ALA A 139 5.71 -19.81 9.72
CA ALA A 139 5.09 -18.79 8.86
C ALA A 139 4.23 -19.38 7.73
N THR A 140 3.20 -18.62 7.35
CA THR A 140 2.48 -18.84 6.09
C THR A 140 3.35 -18.46 4.89
N THR A 141 3.00 -18.96 3.71
CA THR A 141 3.68 -18.62 2.45
C THR A 141 3.75 -17.10 2.23
N ASP A 142 2.65 -16.39 2.50
CA ASP A 142 2.59 -14.94 2.32
C ASP A 142 3.52 -14.19 3.28
N MET A 143 3.62 -14.65 4.53
CA MET A 143 4.55 -14.10 5.51
C MET A 143 6.01 -14.36 5.12
N GLN A 144 6.31 -15.55 4.58
CA GLN A 144 7.64 -15.88 4.04
C GLN A 144 8.00 -14.98 2.85
N MET A 145 7.08 -14.75 1.91
CA MET A 145 7.31 -13.86 0.76
C MET A 145 7.53 -12.40 1.20
N ALA A 146 6.73 -11.90 2.15
CA ALA A 146 6.90 -10.56 2.69
C ALA A 146 8.23 -10.41 3.44
N TYR A 147 8.63 -11.44 4.21
CA TYR A 147 9.94 -11.48 4.87
C TYR A 147 11.10 -11.48 3.87
N GLU A 148 11.05 -12.32 2.85
CA GLU A 148 12.10 -12.40 1.81
C GLU A 148 12.25 -11.09 1.04
N THR A 149 11.13 -10.39 0.78
CA THR A 149 11.15 -9.05 0.18
C THR A 149 11.88 -8.05 1.07
N LEU A 150 11.62 -8.08 2.38
CA LEU A 150 12.28 -7.19 3.33
C LEU A 150 13.79 -7.48 3.43
N VAL A 151 14.16 -8.76 3.50
CA VAL A 151 15.56 -9.19 3.53
C VAL A 151 16.28 -8.77 2.26
N ARG A 152 15.64 -8.91 1.09
CA ARG A 152 16.20 -8.44 -0.19
C ARG A 152 16.42 -6.92 -0.17
N ASN A 153 15.44 -6.16 0.31
CA ASN A 153 15.54 -4.70 0.42
C ASN A 153 16.64 -4.27 1.38
N ARG A 154 16.78 -4.96 2.51
CA ARG A 154 17.86 -4.79 3.48
C ARG A 154 19.24 -5.06 2.87
N THR A 155 19.42 -6.17 2.18
CA THR A 155 20.71 -6.48 1.52
C THR A 155 21.01 -5.48 0.40
N ARG A 156 20.00 -5.09 -0.40
CA ARG A 156 20.16 -4.11 -1.48
C ARG A 156 20.57 -2.73 -0.99
N LEU A 157 19.93 -2.22 0.07
CA LEU A 157 20.08 -0.83 0.51
C LEU A 157 21.11 -0.64 1.63
N LEU A 158 21.29 -1.63 2.51
CA LEU A 158 22.25 -1.58 3.61
C LEU A 158 23.51 -2.43 3.39
N GLY A 159 23.53 -3.32 2.39
CA GLY A 159 24.65 -4.23 2.16
C GLY A 159 24.84 -5.29 3.24
N LEU A 160 23.81 -5.50 4.08
CA LEU A 160 23.89 -6.42 5.22
C LEU A 160 23.58 -7.87 4.80
N PRO A 161 24.31 -8.87 5.36
CA PRO A 161 24.08 -10.29 5.08
C PRO A 161 22.76 -10.77 5.67
N ARG A 162 22.18 -11.85 5.13
CA ARG A 162 20.91 -12.40 5.65
C ARG A 162 20.99 -12.66 7.16
N PRO A 163 19.94 -12.35 7.95
CA PRO A 163 19.92 -12.65 9.37
C PRO A 163 19.96 -14.17 9.59
N VAL A 164 20.86 -14.62 10.46
CA VAL A 164 21.07 -16.04 10.77
C VAL A 164 20.21 -16.42 11.97
N VAL A 165 19.38 -17.46 11.83
CA VAL A 165 18.64 -18.03 12.96
C VAL A 165 19.59 -18.98 13.69
N GLU A 166 20.26 -18.49 14.73
CA GLU A 166 21.02 -19.36 15.62
C GLU A 166 20.04 -20.19 16.47
N GLY A 167 19.91 -21.48 16.14
CA GLY A 167 19.20 -22.45 16.96
C GLY A 167 18.14 -23.27 16.21
N GLU A 168 18.59 -24.18 15.38
CA GLU A 168 18.12 -25.57 15.34
C GLU A 168 19.21 -26.37 14.63
N GLY A 169 19.80 -27.34 15.34
CA GLY A 169 20.77 -28.28 14.76
C GLY A 169 20.06 -29.15 13.72
N GLY A 170 20.02 -28.68 12.49
CA GLY A 170 19.44 -29.36 11.35
C GLY A 170 20.22 -28.95 10.12
N THR A 171 21.10 -29.84 9.69
CA THR A 171 21.83 -29.85 8.41
C THR A 171 21.48 -28.70 7.48
N THR A 172 22.37 -27.72 7.39
CA THR A 172 22.52 -26.93 6.18
C THR A 172 22.81 -27.90 5.04
N THR A 173 21.78 -28.30 4.30
CA THR A 173 21.98 -28.76 2.94
C THR A 173 22.40 -27.54 2.14
N ASP A 174 23.70 -27.23 2.22
CA ASP A 174 24.39 -26.49 1.18
C ASP A 174 24.24 -27.31 -0.10
N LEU A 175 23.30 -26.87 -0.93
CA LEU A 175 23.25 -27.20 -2.35
C LEU A 175 24.46 -26.55 -3.00
N LEU A 176 25.64 -27.14 -2.81
CA LEU A 176 26.84 -27.09 -3.65
C LEU A 176 27.89 -27.95 -2.94
N GLY A 177 27.93 -29.23 -3.29
CA GLY A 177 28.79 -30.22 -2.68
C GLY A 177 30.28 -29.87 -2.81
N VAL A 178 30.89 -29.52 -1.68
CA VAL A 178 32.31 -29.72 -1.44
C VAL A 178 32.42 -30.33 -0.03
N PRO A 179 32.83 -31.60 0.12
CA PRO A 179 33.01 -32.17 1.45
C PRO A 179 34.29 -31.58 2.06
N GLU A 180 34.16 -30.84 3.16
CA GLU A 180 35.30 -30.56 4.03
C GLU A 180 35.70 -31.86 4.73
N ALA A 181 36.80 -32.44 4.26
CA ALA A 181 37.43 -33.59 4.90
C ALA A 181 38.07 -33.14 6.22
N SER A 182 37.45 -33.55 7.33
CA SER A 182 38.07 -33.61 8.64
C SER A 182 39.18 -34.67 8.63
N GLU A 183 40.44 -34.24 8.54
CA GLU A 183 41.61 -35.09 8.76
C GLU A 183 42.31 -34.69 10.05
N ALA A 184 41.93 -35.36 11.14
CA ALA A 184 42.85 -35.66 12.21
C ALA A 184 43.63 -36.92 11.83
N ALA A 185 44.96 -36.84 11.69
CA ALA A 185 45.93 -37.82 12.21
C ALA A 185 47.35 -37.65 11.60
N THR A 186 48.32 -37.57 12.52
CA THR A 186 49.70 -38.09 12.46
C THR A 186 50.57 -37.90 11.21
N THR A 187 51.68 -37.20 11.41
CA THR A 187 52.87 -37.19 10.53
C THR A 187 53.52 -38.58 10.42
N PRO A 188 54.28 -38.82 9.34
CA PRO A 188 55.73 -38.82 9.54
C PRO A 188 56.52 -38.04 8.47
N ARG A 189 57.70 -37.60 8.90
CA ARG A 189 58.72 -36.86 8.15
C ARG A 189 59.26 -37.65 6.97
N GLY A 190 59.55 -36.95 5.86
CA GLY A 190 60.58 -37.36 4.91
C GLY A 190 60.26 -37.01 3.45
N ILE A 191 61.01 -36.05 2.89
CA ILE A 191 61.25 -35.89 1.45
C ILE A 191 60.01 -35.56 0.58
N SER A 192 59.39 -34.37 0.73
CA SER A 192 58.47 -33.86 -0.31
C SER A 192 58.19 -32.35 -0.22
N GLY A 193 59.20 -31.52 0.02
CA GLY A 193 59.02 -30.06 0.19
C GLY A 193 58.79 -29.28 -1.12
N THR A 194 59.31 -29.77 -2.25
CA THR A 194 59.33 -29.06 -3.55
C THR A 194 58.22 -29.50 -4.50
N LEU A 195 57.87 -30.79 -4.51
CA LEU A 195 56.75 -31.34 -5.30
C LEU A 195 55.37 -30.96 -4.74
N ARG A 196 55.23 -30.82 -3.41
CA ARG A 196 53.97 -30.31 -2.80
C ARG A 196 53.72 -28.84 -3.12
N ARG A 197 54.76 -28.00 -3.15
CA ARG A 197 54.61 -26.57 -3.48
C ARG A 197 54.27 -26.32 -4.94
N SER A 198 54.80 -27.12 -5.88
CA SER A 198 54.47 -26.99 -7.30
C SER A 198 53.06 -27.47 -7.62
N ARG A 199 52.58 -28.55 -6.98
CA ARG A 199 51.18 -28.99 -7.11
C ARG A 199 50.19 -28.03 -6.44
N ALA A 200 50.53 -27.48 -5.27
CA ALA A 200 49.71 -26.47 -4.60
C ALA A 200 49.58 -25.19 -5.43
N LYS A 201 50.69 -24.67 -6.00
CA LYS A 201 50.64 -23.49 -6.88
C LYS A 201 49.88 -23.73 -8.19
N LYS A 202 49.90 -24.96 -8.72
CA LYS A 202 49.12 -25.32 -9.90
C LYS A 202 47.63 -25.39 -9.60
N ALA A 203 47.25 -26.00 -8.46
CA ALA A 203 45.86 -26.06 -8.00
C ALA A 203 45.31 -24.67 -7.64
N GLU A 204 46.13 -23.79 -7.05
CA GLU A 204 45.76 -22.41 -6.74
C GLU A 204 45.54 -21.57 -8.01
N LYS A 205 46.38 -21.79 -9.04
CA LYS A 205 46.19 -21.16 -10.37
C LYS A 205 44.95 -21.68 -11.09
N GLU A 206 44.68 -22.98 -11.05
CA GLU A 206 43.48 -23.57 -11.66
C GLU A 206 42.19 -23.14 -10.92
N SER A 207 42.26 -23.00 -9.59
CA SER A 207 41.16 -22.49 -8.76
C SER A 207 40.85 -21.01 -9.05
N THR A 208 41.88 -20.18 -9.17
CA THR A 208 41.70 -18.75 -9.50
C THR A 208 41.20 -18.54 -10.94
N GLU A 209 41.63 -19.37 -11.89
CA GLU A 209 41.10 -19.35 -13.26
C GLU A 209 39.65 -19.83 -13.33
N ALA A 210 39.27 -20.84 -12.54
CA ALA A 210 37.88 -21.31 -12.44
C ALA A 210 36.97 -20.24 -11.80
N ALA A 211 37.44 -19.59 -10.73
CA ALA A 211 36.72 -18.48 -10.08
C ALA A 211 36.54 -17.29 -11.04
N ALA A 212 37.56 -16.95 -11.84
CA ALA A 212 37.47 -15.89 -12.84
C ALA A 212 36.49 -16.21 -13.98
N ARG A 213 36.35 -17.48 -14.37
CA ARG A 213 35.34 -17.91 -15.35
C ARG A 213 33.92 -17.81 -14.79
N LEU A 214 33.70 -18.29 -13.57
CA LEU A 214 32.41 -18.18 -12.88
C LEU A 214 31.98 -16.71 -12.69
N ALA A 215 32.91 -15.83 -12.32
CA ALA A 215 32.65 -14.41 -12.19
C ALA A 215 32.25 -13.75 -13.53
N ARG A 216 32.86 -14.18 -14.64
CA ARG A 216 32.47 -13.71 -15.99
C ARG A 216 31.10 -14.20 -16.40
N GLU A 217 30.80 -15.49 -16.18
CA GLU A 217 29.47 -16.04 -16.47
C GLU A 217 28.36 -15.38 -15.64
N GLN A 218 28.64 -15.03 -14.38
CA GLN A 218 27.70 -14.28 -13.55
C GLN A 218 27.49 -12.86 -14.07
N LEU A 219 28.55 -12.17 -14.48
CA LEU A 219 28.44 -10.85 -15.10
C LEU A 219 27.62 -10.88 -16.39
N ASP A 220 27.85 -11.86 -17.26
CA ASP A 220 27.11 -12.00 -18.52
C ASP A 220 25.61 -12.24 -18.26
N ARG A 221 25.27 -13.09 -17.28
CA ARG A 221 23.86 -13.28 -16.86
C ARG A 221 23.23 -11.99 -16.34
N MET A 222 23.94 -11.23 -15.51
CA MET A 222 23.46 -9.94 -15.01
C MET A 222 23.25 -8.92 -16.13
N TYR A 223 24.10 -8.93 -17.16
CA TYR A 223 23.94 -8.06 -18.33
C TYR A 223 22.72 -8.44 -19.17
N ASP A 224 22.46 -9.74 -19.36
CA ASP A 224 21.28 -10.22 -20.07
C ASP A 224 19.99 -9.90 -19.29
N GLU A 225 19.96 -10.13 -17.97
CA GLU A 225 18.85 -9.72 -17.10
C GLU A 225 18.60 -8.20 -17.17
N ALA A 226 19.67 -7.39 -17.15
CA ALA A 226 19.55 -5.94 -17.29
C ALA A 226 18.99 -5.52 -18.66
N ARG A 227 19.31 -6.27 -19.72
CA ARG A 227 18.80 -6.01 -21.08
C ARG A 227 17.31 -6.34 -21.18
N GLU A 228 16.87 -7.46 -20.60
CA GLU A 228 15.45 -7.83 -20.53
C GLU A 228 14.65 -6.81 -19.70
N HIS A 229 15.17 -6.39 -18.54
CA HIS A 229 14.57 -5.33 -17.73
C HIS A 229 14.41 -4.02 -18.51
N ARG A 230 15.39 -3.67 -19.35
CA ARG A 230 15.32 -2.45 -20.19
C ARG A 230 14.20 -2.52 -21.23
N GLN A 231 13.97 -3.70 -21.82
CA GLN A 231 12.85 -3.90 -22.75
C GLN A 231 11.50 -3.80 -22.03
N LEU A 232 11.41 -4.38 -20.83
CA LEU A 232 10.21 -4.35 -20.01
C LEU A 232 9.88 -2.92 -19.53
N ILE A 233 10.90 -2.15 -19.13
CA ILE A 233 10.76 -0.71 -18.82
C ILE A 233 10.23 0.07 -20.01
N ASN A 234 10.73 -0.19 -21.23
CA ASN A 234 10.25 0.48 -22.43
C ASN A 234 8.79 0.11 -22.76
N ALA A 235 8.41 -1.15 -22.57
CA ALA A 235 7.03 -1.60 -22.75
C ALA A 235 6.09 -0.92 -21.74
N LEU A 236 6.47 -0.88 -20.46
CA LEU A 236 5.70 -0.21 -19.40
C LEU A 236 5.55 1.29 -19.65
N ARG A 237 6.61 1.96 -20.14
CA ARG A 237 6.54 3.38 -20.52
C ARG A 237 5.54 3.62 -21.65
N SER A 238 5.51 2.75 -22.66
CA SER A 238 4.54 2.86 -23.75
C SER A 238 3.09 2.68 -23.26
N GLN A 239 2.85 1.73 -22.34
CA GLN A 239 1.52 1.52 -21.75
C GLN A 239 1.09 2.69 -20.86
N LEU A 240 1.99 3.21 -20.03
CA LEU A 240 1.72 4.40 -19.22
C LEU A 240 1.36 5.62 -20.07
N GLN A 241 1.98 5.76 -21.25
CA GLN A 241 1.65 6.83 -22.17
C GLN A 241 0.24 6.69 -22.74
N VAL A 242 -0.17 5.48 -23.14
CA VAL A 242 -1.54 5.19 -23.60
C VAL A 242 -2.55 5.48 -22.48
N TYR A 243 -2.29 5.04 -21.25
CA TYR A 243 -3.18 5.34 -20.13
C TYR A 243 -3.29 6.84 -19.85
N ARG A 244 -2.19 7.58 -19.97
CA ARG A 244 -2.19 9.03 -19.80
C ARG A 244 -3.04 9.72 -20.86
N GLU A 245 -2.95 9.28 -22.12
CA GLU A 245 -3.80 9.78 -23.21
C GLU A 245 -5.28 9.48 -22.94
N MET A 246 -5.63 8.25 -22.55
CA MET A 246 -7.01 7.87 -22.20
C MET A 246 -7.57 8.69 -21.02
N VAL A 247 -6.76 8.93 -19.98
CA VAL A 247 -7.18 9.76 -18.84
C VAL A 247 -7.38 11.21 -19.26
N THR A 248 -6.52 11.75 -20.11
CA THR A 248 -6.64 13.13 -20.62
C THR A 248 -7.91 13.28 -21.44
N GLU A 249 -8.19 12.35 -22.34
CA GLU A 249 -9.42 12.31 -23.14
C GLU A 249 -10.68 12.20 -22.25
N ALA A 250 -10.65 11.32 -21.25
CA ALA A 250 -11.76 11.17 -20.30
C ALA A 250 -11.97 12.42 -19.43
N VAL A 251 -10.89 13.13 -19.06
CA VAL A 251 -10.96 14.39 -18.30
C VAL A 251 -11.51 15.52 -19.16
N GLU A 252 -11.12 15.60 -20.44
CA GLU A 252 -11.66 16.60 -21.37
C GLU A 252 -13.15 16.35 -21.66
N GLU A 253 -13.55 15.10 -21.91
CA GLU A 253 -14.95 14.73 -22.14
C GLU A 253 -15.83 14.98 -20.90
N ASN A 254 -15.37 14.57 -19.72
CA ASN A 254 -16.12 14.75 -18.48
C ASN A 254 -16.08 16.20 -17.97
N GLY A 255 -14.97 16.90 -18.15
CA GLY A 255 -14.85 18.34 -17.88
C GLY A 255 -15.84 19.15 -18.71
N GLY A 256 -16.00 18.81 -19.99
CA GLY A 256 -17.02 19.39 -20.87
C GLY A 256 -18.46 19.08 -20.47
N ARG A 257 -18.73 17.94 -19.82
CA ARG A 257 -20.06 17.62 -19.27
C ARG A 257 -20.34 18.39 -17.98
N ILE A 258 -19.35 18.52 -17.09
CA ILE A 258 -19.49 19.23 -15.81
C ILE A 258 -19.75 20.72 -16.03
N THR A 259 -19.06 21.36 -16.99
CA THR A 259 -19.28 22.76 -17.33
C THR A 259 -20.70 23.01 -17.86
N ARG A 260 -21.20 22.15 -18.76
CA ARG A 260 -22.59 22.21 -19.26
C ARG A 260 -23.62 22.03 -18.14
N PHE A 261 -23.39 21.12 -17.20
CA PHE A 261 -24.26 20.94 -16.03
C PHE A 261 -24.26 22.18 -15.12
N ARG A 262 -23.10 22.81 -14.91
CA ARG A 262 -22.96 24.01 -14.08
C ARG A 262 -23.69 25.20 -14.69
N GLU A 263 -23.62 25.37 -16.01
CA GLU A 263 -24.39 26.38 -16.74
C GLU A 263 -25.90 26.13 -16.64
N HIS A 264 -26.34 24.88 -16.79
CA HIS A 264 -27.75 24.52 -16.62
C HIS A 264 -28.27 24.77 -15.20
N ALA A 265 -27.47 24.44 -14.18
CA ALA A 265 -27.79 24.72 -12.79
C ALA A 265 -27.86 26.24 -12.51
N GLY A 266 -26.94 27.02 -13.07
CA GLY A 266 -26.97 28.49 -12.97
C GLY A 266 -28.22 29.11 -13.61
N ARG A 267 -28.66 28.60 -14.77
CA ARG A 267 -29.91 29.03 -15.42
C ARG A 267 -31.15 28.69 -14.59
N LEU A 268 -31.20 27.51 -13.97
CA LEU A 268 -32.32 27.12 -13.10
C LEU A 268 -32.36 27.95 -11.81
N SER A 269 -31.21 28.31 -11.26
CA SER A 269 -31.10 29.20 -10.09
C SER A 269 -31.61 30.61 -10.41
N SER A 270 -31.30 31.16 -11.59
CA SER A 270 -31.77 32.50 -11.98
C SER A 270 -33.27 32.55 -12.30
N ILE A 271 -33.83 31.46 -12.83
CA ILE A 271 -35.28 31.32 -13.00
C ILE A 271 -35.97 31.26 -11.63
N SER A 272 -35.41 30.49 -10.69
CA SER A 272 -35.97 30.35 -9.35
C SER A 272 -35.93 31.66 -8.56
N SER A 273 -34.85 32.45 -8.70
CA SER A 273 -34.76 33.76 -8.05
C SER A 273 -35.74 34.78 -8.64
N ARG A 274 -35.94 34.79 -9.96
CA ARG A 274 -36.96 35.62 -10.61
C ARG A 274 -38.38 35.24 -10.18
N LEU A 275 -38.66 33.95 -10.06
CA LEU A 275 -39.98 33.47 -9.60
C LEU A 275 -40.23 33.86 -8.14
N ALA A 276 -39.21 33.75 -7.27
CA ALA A 276 -39.31 34.18 -5.88
C ALA A 276 -39.54 35.69 -5.74
N GLU A 277 -38.91 36.49 -6.61
CA GLU A 277 -39.10 37.95 -6.63
C GLU A 277 -40.51 38.35 -7.11
N GLN A 278 -41.04 37.67 -8.14
CA GLN A 278 -42.43 37.86 -8.58
C GLN A 278 -43.46 37.50 -7.50
N GLN A 279 -43.18 36.51 -6.66
CA GLN A 279 -44.07 36.15 -5.55
C GLN A 279 -44.05 37.19 -4.43
N ARG A 280 -42.91 37.85 -4.19
CA ARG A 280 -42.83 38.96 -3.22
C ARG A 280 -43.58 40.19 -3.71
N THR A 281 -43.48 40.53 -4.99
CA THR A 281 -44.17 41.68 -5.56
C THR A 281 -45.68 41.44 -5.72
N ALA A 282 -46.11 40.20 -5.94
CA ALA A 282 -47.52 39.82 -5.98
C ALA A 282 -48.17 39.68 -4.58
N GLY A 283 -47.39 39.41 -3.53
CA GLY A 283 -47.89 39.22 -2.15
C GLY A 283 -48.04 40.49 -1.31
N GLY A 284 -47.64 41.66 -1.82
CA GLY A 284 -47.63 42.92 -1.07
C GLY A 284 -48.94 43.72 -1.07
N GLY A 285 -50.05 43.15 -1.55
CA GLY A 285 -51.32 43.86 -1.79
C GLY A 285 -52.55 43.20 -1.17
N ALA A 286 -52.53 42.88 0.13
CA ALA A 286 -53.74 42.47 0.86
C ALA A 286 -53.80 43.21 2.20
N GLY A 287 -54.83 44.04 2.35
CA GLY A 287 -54.97 45.06 3.37
C GLY A 287 -55.12 44.53 4.80
N THR A 288 -54.54 45.28 5.73
CA THR A 288 -54.81 45.19 7.16
C THR A 288 -56.15 45.86 7.47
N ALA A 289 -57.19 45.07 7.73
CA ALA A 289 -58.38 45.51 8.45
C ALA A 289 -58.99 44.36 9.26
N GLY A 290 -58.99 44.53 10.59
CA GLY A 290 -60.04 44.00 11.48
C GLY A 290 -59.86 42.60 12.05
N GLY A 291 -60.00 42.50 13.38
CA GLY A 291 -60.56 41.30 14.02
C GLY A 291 -59.75 40.73 15.17
N ALA A 292 -60.04 41.21 16.38
CA ALA A 292 -59.73 40.50 17.62
C ALA A 292 -60.53 39.19 17.71
N GLY A 293 -59.92 38.12 18.25
CA GLY A 293 -60.65 36.89 18.58
C GLY A 293 -59.76 35.68 18.88
N GLY A 294 -59.54 35.44 20.16
CA GLY A 294 -59.47 34.12 20.83
C GLY A 294 -58.78 32.91 20.17
N GLY A 295 -57.76 32.40 20.88
CA GLY A 295 -57.77 31.00 21.33
C GLY A 295 -57.18 29.91 20.42
N GLY A 296 -56.11 29.27 20.93
CA GLY A 296 -55.93 27.82 20.81
C GLY A 296 -54.93 27.32 19.76
N GLY A 297 -54.02 26.45 20.22
CA GLY A 297 -53.44 25.40 19.38
C GLY A 297 -52.07 25.70 18.76
N GLY A 298 -51.02 25.45 19.54
CA GLY A 298 -49.66 25.33 18.99
C GLY A 298 -49.57 24.19 17.96
N GLY A 299 -49.21 24.55 16.74
CA GLY A 299 -48.98 23.61 15.64
C GLY A 299 -48.06 24.25 14.60
N ARG A 300 -46.79 24.48 14.96
CA ARG A 300 -45.75 24.90 14.01
C ARG A 300 -45.54 23.77 12.99
N ALA A 301 -46.20 23.84 11.85
CA ALA A 301 -45.90 23.01 10.70
C ALA A 301 -44.47 23.34 10.23
N LYS A 302 -43.53 22.44 10.52
CA LYS A 302 -42.16 22.51 9.99
C LYS A 302 -42.24 22.39 8.47
N PHE A 303 -41.87 23.46 7.77
CA PHE A 303 -41.65 23.45 6.33
C PHE A 303 -40.46 22.53 6.03
N VAL A 304 -40.74 21.29 5.62
CA VAL A 304 -39.71 20.35 5.13
C VAL A 304 -39.48 20.69 3.65
N PRO A 305 -38.25 21.06 3.24
CA PRO A 305 -37.96 21.31 1.83
C PRO A 305 -38.24 20.05 1.01
N LYS A 306 -39.04 20.17 -0.06
CA LYS A 306 -39.45 19.08 -0.97
C LYS A 306 -38.28 18.30 -1.60
N TYR A 307 -37.04 18.77 -1.46
CA TYR A 307 -35.83 18.08 -1.90
C TYR A 307 -35.58 16.74 -1.19
N ASN A 308 -35.97 16.59 0.09
CA ASN A 308 -35.74 15.34 0.81
C ASN A 308 -36.68 14.20 0.39
N VAL A 309 -37.83 14.51 -0.22
CA VAL A 309 -38.79 13.52 -0.69
C VAL A 309 -38.35 12.92 -2.04
N ALA A 310 -37.71 13.72 -2.90
CA ALA A 310 -37.21 13.25 -4.20
C ALA A 310 -36.00 12.28 -4.05
N VAL A 311 -35.10 12.54 -3.11
CA VAL A 311 -33.95 11.65 -2.82
C VAL A 311 -34.40 10.34 -2.16
N ALA A 312 -35.42 10.38 -1.29
CA ALA A 312 -36.01 9.19 -0.70
C ALA A 312 -36.79 8.34 -1.73
N ALA A 313 -37.45 8.98 -2.70
CA ALA A 313 -38.14 8.30 -3.80
C ALA A 313 -37.17 7.68 -4.82
N ALA A 314 -36.04 8.33 -5.11
CA ALA A 314 -34.99 7.79 -5.97
C ALA A 314 -34.31 6.55 -5.34
N ARG A 315 -34.05 6.56 -4.02
CA ARG A 315 -33.49 5.41 -3.30
C ARG A 315 -34.43 4.20 -3.26
N ARG A 316 -35.76 4.40 -3.27
CA ARG A 316 -36.74 3.29 -3.34
C ARG A 316 -36.86 2.67 -4.74
N ARG A 317 -36.44 3.35 -5.81
CA ARG A 317 -36.40 2.78 -7.17
C ARG A 317 -35.08 2.07 -7.50
N ALA A 318 -33.99 2.37 -6.80
CA ALA A 318 -32.70 1.72 -6.98
C ALA A 318 -32.48 0.48 -6.09
N GLY A 319 -33.42 0.20 -5.17
CA GLY A 319 -33.32 -0.87 -4.18
C GLY A 319 -34.27 -2.05 -4.43
N SER A 320 -34.20 -2.68 -5.60
CA SER A 320 -34.60 -4.09 -5.82
C SER A 320 -34.39 -4.45 -7.28
N GLY A 321 -33.24 -5.03 -7.61
CA GLY A 321 -32.98 -5.54 -8.95
C GLY A 321 -31.53 -5.95 -9.08
N SER A 322 -31.27 -7.24 -8.94
CA SER A 322 -30.00 -7.84 -9.37
C SER A 322 -29.68 -7.37 -10.79
N PRO A 323 -28.41 -7.04 -11.11
CA PRO A 323 -28.05 -6.71 -12.48
C PRO A 323 -28.36 -7.92 -13.38
N PRO A 324 -28.93 -7.72 -14.58
CA PRO A 324 -29.14 -8.82 -15.52
C PRO A 324 -27.77 -9.40 -15.91
N SER A 325 -27.64 -10.72 -15.82
CA SER A 325 -26.44 -11.44 -16.24
C SER A 325 -26.09 -11.11 -17.69
N PRO A 326 -24.81 -10.93 -18.04
CA PRO A 326 -24.42 -10.64 -19.42
C PRO A 326 -24.78 -11.83 -20.32
N ARG A 327 -25.66 -11.54 -21.29
CA ARG A 327 -26.06 -12.46 -22.35
C ARG A 327 -24.82 -12.80 -23.17
N ARG A 328 -24.45 -14.08 -23.17
CA ARG A 328 -23.39 -14.67 -24.01
C ARG A 328 -23.68 -14.30 -25.47
N ALA A 329 -22.82 -13.49 -26.09
CA ALA A 329 -22.90 -13.21 -27.51
C ALA A 329 -22.65 -14.51 -28.28
N ALA A 330 -23.64 -14.91 -29.09
CA ALA A 330 -23.51 -16.03 -30.01
C ALA A 330 -22.55 -15.62 -31.13
N SER A 331 -21.51 -16.43 -31.34
CA SER A 331 -20.67 -16.37 -32.53
C SER A 331 -21.53 -16.58 -33.78
N PRO A 332 -21.40 -15.77 -34.84
CA PRO A 332 -21.91 -16.16 -36.14
C PRO A 332 -20.93 -17.14 -36.78
N ALA A 333 -21.46 -18.26 -37.26
CA ALA A 333 -20.86 -19.17 -38.22
C ALA A 333 -21.80 -19.22 -39.44
N PRO A 334 -21.36 -19.65 -40.64
CA PRO A 334 -20.07 -20.27 -40.99
C PRO A 334 -19.09 -19.34 -41.72
#